data_AF-A0AB36J3Z7-F1
#
_entry.id   AF-A0AB36J3Z7-F1
#
_cell.length_a   1.000
_cell.length_b   1.000
_cell.length_c   1.000
_cell.angle_alpha   90.00
_cell.angle_beta   90.00
_cell.angle_gamma   90.00
#
_symmetry.space_group_name_H-M   'P 1'
#
loop_
_entity.id
_entity.type
_entity.pdbx_description
1 polymer ?
#
loop_
_entity_poly.entity_id
_entity_poly.type
_entity_poly.pdbx_seq_one_letter_code
_entity_poly.pdbx_strand_id
1 'polypeptide(L)'
;MENIIDENTVLRHYFPLPAHLYYMDIDCLKTVAHEEERGHNLTGLINALYIQGHLDLDRLLNCTRKEIYQARRIGAKKQVLLLNLLERISADPKIIENHKIPPTITIHTEKDIGELTLKKIIGKYKETHVDSLKLEETNEKEVRLKNIKNRLREMGMIQ
;
A
#
# COMPACT_ATOMS: atom_id res chain seq x y z
N MET A 1 22.52 22.15 -18.78
CA MET A 1 23.79 21.68 -18.17
C MET A 1 24.04 20.29 -18.72
N GLU A 2 25.17 20.11 -19.40
CA GLU A 2 25.55 18.83 -20.01
C GLU A 2 25.72 17.77 -18.91
N ASN A 3 25.15 16.59 -19.17
CA ASN A 3 25.05 15.48 -18.24
C ASN A 3 26.42 14.81 -18.04
N ILE A 4 27.20 15.28 -17.05
CA ILE A 4 28.43 14.61 -16.56
C ILE A 4 28.06 13.50 -15.54
N ILE A 5 26.92 12.85 -15.73
CA ILE A 5 26.51 11.71 -14.90
C ILE A 5 26.58 10.49 -15.80
N ASP A 6 27.61 9.67 -15.58
CA ASP A 6 27.77 8.37 -16.22
C ASP A 6 26.57 7.49 -15.88
N GLU A 7 26.06 6.79 -16.89
CA GLU A 7 24.81 6.04 -16.76
C GLU A 7 24.92 4.86 -15.78
N ASN A 8 26.13 4.31 -15.60
CA ASN A 8 26.38 3.11 -14.83
C ASN A 8 27.01 3.39 -13.46
N THR A 9 27.34 4.65 -13.18
CA THR A 9 27.87 5.06 -11.89
C THR A 9 26.71 5.31 -10.92
N VAL A 10 26.86 4.84 -9.68
CA VAL A 10 25.84 5.00 -8.65
C VAL A 10 25.60 6.48 -8.34
N LEU A 11 24.34 6.84 -8.13
CA LEU A 11 23.90 8.21 -7.90
C LEU A 11 24.56 8.83 -6.67
N ARG A 12 24.90 8.02 -5.66
CA ARG A 12 25.65 8.41 -4.47
C ARG A 12 26.98 9.12 -4.77
N HIS A 13 27.62 8.79 -5.89
CA HIS A 13 28.86 9.45 -6.29
C HIS A 13 28.64 10.92 -6.68
N TYR A 14 27.47 11.21 -7.25
CA TYR A 14 27.09 12.55 -7.73
C TYR A 14 26.33 13.35 -6.67
N PHE A 15 25.58 12.66 -5.81
CA PHE A 15 24.74 13.26 -4.77
C PHE A 15 25.18 12.73 -3.39
N PRO A 16 26.37 13.13 -2.89
CA PRO A 16 26.82 12.74 -1.57
C PRO A 16 25.91 13.32 -0.49
N LEU A 17 25.66 12.52 0.55
CA LEU A 17 24.86 12.93 1.72
C LEU A 17 25.57 12.53 3.02
N PRO A 18 25.35 13.28 4.11
CA PRO A 18 25.69 12.84 5.45
C PRO A 18 25.13 11.45 5.79
N ALA A 19 25.91 10.65 6.53
CA ALA A 19 25.61 9.24 6.77
C ALA A 19 24.25 8.98 7.45
N HIS A 20 23.83 9.88 8.34
CA HIS A 20 22.56 9.77 9.06
C HIS A 20 21.33 9.97 8.18
N LEU A 21 21.49 10.60 7.00
CA LEU A 21 20.37 10.90 6.10
C LEU A 21 20.06 9.77 5.12
N TYR A 22 20.94 8.78 4.94
CA TYR A 22 20.69 7.67 4.03
C TYR A 22 19.45 6.84 4.40
N TYR A 23 19.13 6.75 5.69
CA TYR A 23 17.96 6.00 6.17
C TYR A 23 16.66 6.82 6.16
N MET A 24 16.69 8.05 5.64
CA MET A 24 15.49 8.87 5.51
C MET A 24 14.57 8.27 4.45
N ASP A 25 13.27 8.27 4.76
CA ASP A 25 12.23 7.84 3.84
C ASP A 25 12.22 8.72 2.58
N ILE A 26 11.98 8.11 1.42
CA ILE A 26 11.93 8.79 0.12
C ILE A 26 10.89 9.93 0.06
N ASP A 27 9.91 9.93 0.95
CA ASP A 27 8.96 11.03 1.12
C ASP A 27 9.64 12.37 1.50
N CYS A 28 10.88 12.34 2.00
CA CYS A 28 11.66 13.54 2.26
C CYS A 28 11.91 14.39 1.00
N LEU A 29 11.83 13.79 -0.20
CA LEU A 29 11.88 14.52 -1.47
C LEU A 29 10.82 15.63 -1.57
N LYS A 30 9.71 15.51 -0.82
CA LYS A 30 8.64 16.53 -0.79
C LYS A 30 9.10 17.84 -0.15
N THR A 31 10.04 17.81 0.79
CA THR A 31 10.45 19.01 1.52
C THR A 31 11.32 19.94 0.68
N VAL A 32 12.09 19.37 -0.26
CA VAL A 32 12.97 20.13 -1.18
C VAL A 32 12.30 20.52 -2.50
N ALA A 33 11.09 20.01 -2.76
CA ALA A 33 10.33 20.35 -3.95
C ALA A 33 9.80 21.79 -3.87
N HIS A 34 9.98 22.56 -4.95
CA HIS A 34 9.38 23.88 -5.11
C HIS A 34 7.86 23.76 -5.31
N GLU A 35 7.10 24.84 -5.05
CA GLU A 35 5.63 24.80 -5.15
C GLU A 35 5.14 24.33 -6.53
N GLU A 36 5.80 24.76 -7.60
CA GLU A 36 5.50 24.38 -8.99
C GLU A 36 5.68 22.87 -9.25
N GLU A 37 6.54 22.21 -8.48
CA GLU A 37 6.86 20.78 -8.62
C GLU A 37 5.97 19.89 -7.75
N ARG A 38 5.31 20.45 -6.72
CA ARG A 38 4.49 19.73 -5.73
C ARG A 38 3.18 19.13 -6.28
N GLY A 39 3.00 19.14 -7.59
CA GLY A 39 1.83 18.56 -8.27
C GLY A 39 1.93 17.04 -8.50
N HIS A 40 1.07 16.55 -9.41
CA HIS A 40 0.96 15.12 -9.75
C HIS A 40 2.28 14.46 -10.19
N ASN A 41 3.23 15.24 -10.70
CA ASN A 41 4.53 14.72 -11.12
C ASN A 41 5.37 14.23 -9.93
N LEU A 42 5.41 15.00 -8.83
CA LEU A 42 6.14 14.63 -7.62
C LEU A 42 5.49 13.43 -6.93
N THR A 43 4.17 13.49 -6.69
CA THR A 43 3.43 12.36 -6.11
C THR A 43 3.57 11.10 -6.97
N GLY A 44 3.51 11.26 -8.29
CA GLY A 44 3.69 10.16 -9.23
C GLY A 44 5.12 9.64 -9.35
N LEU A 45 6.13 10.45 -9.00
CA LEU A 45 7.54 10.03 -8.90
C LEU A 45 7.74 9.21 -7.63
N ILE A 46 7.33 9.75 -6.48
CA ILE A 46 7.44 9.10 -5.17
C ILE A 46 6.73 7.73 -5.17
N ASN A 47 5.50 7.68 -5.68
CA ASN A 47 4.78 6.41 -5.80
C ASN A 47 5.49 5.40 -6.72
N ALA A 48 6.15 5.87 -7.79
CA ALA A 48 6.91 4.99 -8.67
C ALA A 48 8.15 4.42 -7.97
N LEU A 49 8.84 5.24 -7.17
CA LEU A 49 9.98 4.82 -6.35
C LEU A 49 9.58 3.77 -5.31
N TYR A 50 8.47 3.99 -4.59
CA TYR A 50 7.95 2.99 -3.64
C TYR A 50 7.60 1.66 -4.31
N ILE A 51 6.93 1.68 -5.46
CA ILE A 51 6.57 0.46 -6.21
C ILE A 51 7.82 -0.31 -6.65
N GLN A 52 8.94 0.38 -6.87
CA GLN A 52 10.22 -0.20 -7.24
C GLN A 52 11.05 -0.66 -6.03
N GLY A 53 10.58 -0.40 -4.80
CA GLY A 53 11.24 -0.82 -3.56
C GLY A 53 12.29 0.16 -3.04
N HIS A 54 12.38 1.37 -3.61
CA HIS A 54 13.22 2.46 -3.11
C HIS A 54 12.47 3.17 -1.98
N LEU A 55 12.53 2.60 -0.77
CA LEU A 55 11.84 3.11 0.42
C LEU A 55 12.61 4.26 1.08
N ASP A 56 13.93 4.27 0.94
CA ASP A 56 14.85 5.19 1.60
C ASP A 56 15.88 5.77 0.62
N LEU A 57 16.57 6.83 1.06
CA LEU A 57 17.61 7.49 0.25
C LEU A 57 18.81 6.57 -0.02
N ASP A 58 19.16 5.63 0.86
CA ASP A 58 20.26 4.69 0.65
C ASP A 58 20.01 3.82 -0.58
N ARG A 59 18.84 3.17 -0.64
CA ARG A 59 18.43 2.34 -1.76
C ARG A 59 18.33 3.13 -3.05
N LEU A 60 17.87 4.38 -2.99
CA LEU A 60 17.79 5.23 -4.18
C LEU A 60 19.18 5.64 -4.68
N LEU A 61 20.06 6.07 -3.78
CA LEU A 61 21.39 6.59 -4.14
C LEU A 61 22.36 5.49 -4.54
N ASN A 62 22.13 4.25 -4.10
CA ASN A 62 22.87 3.09 -4.57
C ASN A 62 22.41 2.59 -5.96
N CYS A 63 21.36 3.17 -6.54
CA CYS A 63 21.01 2.93 -7.94
C CYS A 63 21.88 3.71 -8.90
N THR A 64 22.00 3.17 -10.10
CA THR A 64 22.56 3.85 -11.27
C THR A 64 21.49 4.67 -11.97
N ARG A 65 21.92 5.67 -12.75
CA ARG A 65 20.99 6.45 -13.58
C ARG A 65 20.23 5.57 -14.56
N LYS A 66 20.91 4.58 -15.15
CA LYS A 66 20.32 3.62 -16.09
C LYS A 66 19.17 2.83 -15.46
N GLU A 67 19.35 2.33 -14.24
CA GLU A 67 18.30 1.58 -13.53
C GLU A 67 17.05 2.43 -13.32
N ILE A 68 17.20 3.67 -12.87
CA ILE A 68 16.07 4.60 -12.71
C ILE A 68 15.41 4.92 -14.05
N TYR A 69 16.21 5.04 -15.12
CA TYR A 69 15.71 5.41 -16.44
C TYR A 69 14.92 4.29 -17.12
N GLN A 70 15.32 3.05 -16.87
CA GLN A 70 14.62 1.86 -17.33
C GLN A 70 13.39 1.52 -16.49
N ALA A 71 13.24 2.20 -15.36
CA ALA A 71 12.21 1.90 -14.39
C ALA A 71 10.82 2.30 -14.89
N ARG A 72 9.92 1.31 -14.96
CA ARG A 72 8.55 1.50 -15.45
C ARG A 72 7.87 2.58 -14.60
N ARG A 73 7.21 3.56 -15.26
CA ARG A 73 6.47 4.70 -14.69
C ARG A 73 7.31 5.94 -14.31
N ILE A 74 8.63 5.90 -14.48
CA ILE A 74 9.51 7.07 -14.33
C ILE A 74 9.92 7.58 -15.73
N GLY A 75 9.04 8.38 -16.34
CA GLY A 75 9.33 9.01 -17.64
C GLY A 75 10.30 10.19 -17.52
N ALA A 76 10.77 10.70 -18.66
CA ALA A 76 11.81 11.75 -18.75
C ALA A 76 11.58 12.95 -17.81
N LYS A 77 10.35 13.48 -17.73
CA LYS A 77 10.03 14.61 -16.83
C LYS A 77 10.27 14.28 -15.35
N LYS A 78 9.91 13.07 -14.93
CA LYS A 78 10.11 12.61 -13.54
C LYS A 78 11.57 12.30 -13.25
N GLN A 79 12.33 11.85 -14.25
CA GLN A 79 13.76 11.64 -14.14
C GLN A 79 14.49 12.96 -13.90
N VAL A 80 14.19 13.99 -14.70
CA VAL A 80 14.74 15.33 -14.51
C VAL A 80 14.35 15.89 -13.15
N LEU A 81 13.08 15.76 -12.77
CA LEU A 81 12.61 16.18 -11.44
C LEU A 81 13.40 15.49 -10.33
N LEU A 82 13.58 14.17 -10.40
CA LEU A 82 14.33 13.42 -9.39
C LEU A 82 15.77 13.92 -9.25
N LEU A 83 16.47 14.12 -10.36
CA LEU A 83 17.84 14.62 -10.35
C LEU A 83 17.93 16.02 -9.73
N ASN A 84 17.01 16.92 -10.08
CA ASN A 84 16.96 18.26 -9.49
C ASN A 84 16.70 18.21 -7.98
N LEU A 85 15.83 17.30 -7.51
CA LEU A 85 15.55 17.14 -6.08
C LEU A 85 16.77 16.59 -5.33
N LEU A 86 17.45 15.58 -5.90
CA LEU A 86 18.67 15.02 -5.32
C LEU A 86 19.82 16.03 -5.28
N GLU A 87 19.96 16.85 -6.33
CA GLU A 87 20.92 17.94 -6.37
C GLU A 87 20.69 18.94 -5.24
N ARG A 88 19.42 19.35 -5.02
CA ARG A 88 19.08 20.27 -3.92
C ARG A 88 19.34 19.67 -2.55
N ILE A 89 19.03 18.39 -2.34
CA ILE A 89 19.29 17.72 -1.06
C ILE A 89 20.80 17.63 -0.83
N SER A 90 21.58 17.31 -1.86
CA SER A 90 23.04 17.23 -1.72
C SER A 90 23.68 18.61 -1.49
N ALA A 91 23.12 19.67 -2.10
CA ALA A 91 23.57 21.05 -1.90
C ALA A 91 23.23 21.58 -0.50
N ASP A 92 22.05 21.26 0.05
CA ASP A 92 21.66 21.62 1.41
C ASP A 92 20.93 20.47 2.14
N PRO A 93 21.68 19.54 2.75
CA PRO A 93 21.10 18.39 3.43
C PRO A 93 20.26 18.76 4.66
N LYS A 94 20.44 19.96 5.22
CA LYS A 94 19.70 20.41 6.42
C LYS A 94 18.21 20.61 6.17
N ILE A 95 17.82 20.79 4.91
CA ILE A 95 16.40 20.94 4.52
C ILE A 95 15.61 19.67 4.85
N ILE A 96 16.24 18.50 4.73
CA ILE A 96 15.59 17.22 5.04
C ILE A 96 15.85 16.74 6.48
N GLU A 97 16.83 17.30 7.21
CA GLU A 97 17.09 16.94 8.62
C GLU A 97 15.88 17.16 9.53
N ASN A 98 15.09 18.20 9.23
CA ASN A 98 13.86 18.51 9.97
C ASN A 98 12.63 17.78 9.43
N HIS A 99 12.80 16.94 8.40
CA HIS A 99 11.73 16.07 7.93
C HIS A 99 11.51 14.97 8.96
N LYS A 100 10.82 15.34 10.04
CA LYS A 100 10.11 14.36 10.84
C LYS A 100 9.10 13.76 9.88
N ILE A 101 9.30 12.49 9.53
CA ILE A 101 8.19 11.62 9.15
C ILE A 101 7.15 11.93 10.24
N PRO A 102 6.01 12.59 9.93
CA PRO A 102 4.96 12.70 10.92
C PRO A 102 4.81 11.27 11.42
N PRO A 103 4.92 10.99 12.74
CA PRO A 103 4.77 9.62 13.20
C PRO A 103 3.53 9.14 12.50
N THR A 104 3.68 8.14 11.62
CA THR A 104 2.52 7.53 11.02
C THR A 104 1.82 7.06 12.26
N ILE A 105 0.76 7.77 12.62
CA ILE A 105 -0.19 7.34 13.62
C ILE A 105 -0.86 6.16 12.91
N THR A 106 -0.13 5.04 12.83
CA THR A 106 -0.65 3.77 13.27
C THR A 106 -0.70 3.83 14.81
N ILE A 107 -1.42 4.82 15.37
CA ILE A 107 -2.38 4.46 16.40
C ILE A 107 -3.43 3.65 15.64
N HIS A 108 -3.05 2.42 15.31
CA HIS A 108 -3.97 1.33 15.46
C HIS A 108 -4.13 1.22 16.96
N THR A 109 -4.99 2.07 17.52
CA THR A 109 -5.60 1.83 18.82
C THR A 109 -5.96 0.35 18.79
N GLU A 110 -5.45 -0.46 19.71
CA GLU A 110 -5.77 -1.90 19.77
C GLU A 110 -7.30 -2.12 19.73
N LYS A 111 -8.05 -1.11 20.19
CA LYS A 111 -9.50 -0.96 20.00
C LYS A 111 -9.99 -1.03 18.55
N ASP A 112 -9.38 -0.32 17.60
CA ASP A 112 -9.85 -0.26 16.21
C ASP A 112 -9.53 -1.54 15.42
N ILE A 113 -8.36 -2.14 15.62
CA ILE A 113 -8.06 -3.46 15.04
C ILE A 113 -8.98 -4.52 15.65
N GLY A 114 -9.17 -4.49 16.98
CA GLY A 114 -10.13 -5.37 17.65
C GLY A 114 -11.54 -5.22 17.10
N GLU A 115 -12.03 -3.99 16.90
CA GLU A 115 -13.38 -3.73 16.41
C GLU A 115 -13.57 -4.10 14.93
N LEU A 116 -12.58 -3.84 14.06
CA LEU A 116 -12.60 -4.29 12.66
C LEU A 116 -12.54 -5.82 12.54
N THR A 117 -11.75 -6.47 13.40
CA THR A 117 -11.63 -7.93 13.43
C THR A 117 -12.93 -8.55 13.96
N LEU A 118 -13.52 -7.99 15.02
CA LEU A 118 -14.82 -8.41 15.54
C LEU A 118 -15.95 -8.19 14.53
N LYS A 119 -16.00 -7.05 13.82
CA LYS A 119 -17.00 -6.82 12.76
C LYS A 119 -16.89 -7.84 11.62
N LYS A 120 -15.66 -8.19 11.20
CA LYS A 120 -15.44 -9.26 10.19
C LYS A 120 -15.84 -10.64 10.71
N ILE A 121 -15.50 -10.97 11.96
CA ILE A 121 -15.88 -12.25 12.58
C ILE A 121 -17.40 -12.34 12.75
N ILE A 122 -18.05 -11.30 13.26
CA ILE A 122 -19.51 -11.23 13.41
C ILE A 122 -20.21 -11.30 12.05
N GLY A 123 -19.68 -10.63 11.02
CA GLY A 123 -20.18 -10.73 9.65
C GLY A 123 -20.15 -12.17 9.14
N LYS A 124 -19.00 -12.85 9.26
CA LYS A 124 -18.84 -14.26 8.89
C LYS A 124 -19.78 -15.19 9.67
N TYR A 125 -19.93 -14.99 10.99
CA TYR A 125 -20.84 -15.78 11.82
C TYR A 125 -22.30 -15.53 11.46
N LYS A 126 -22.72 -14.31 11.13
CA LYS A 126 -24.10 -14.02 10.70
C LYS A 126 -24.41 -14.66 9.34
N GLU A 127 -23.48 -14.63 8.39
CA GLU A 127 -23.67 -15.32 7.09
C GLU A 127 -23.78 -16.83 7.27
N THR A 128 -22.84 -17.45 8.01
CA THR A 128 -22.88 -18.91 8.26
C THR A 128 -24.08 -19.36 9.12
N HIS A 129 -24.52 -18.56 10.08
CA HIS A 129 -25.66 -18.92 10.94
C HIS A 129 -27.01 -18.74 10.24
N VAL A 130 -27.15 -17.79 9.31
CA VAL A 130 -28.37 -17.63 8.49
C VAL A 130 -28.51 -18.80 7.51
N ASP A 131 -27.41 -19.26 6.92
CA ASP A 131 -27.43 -20.40 6.01
C ASP A 131 -27.68 -21.72 6.76
N SER A 132 -27.14 -21.86 7.97
CA SER A 132 -27.37 -23.04 8.82
C SER A 132 -28.81 -23.12 9.35
N LEU A 133 -29.40 -21.99 9.80
CA LEU A 133 -30.80 -21.93 10.25
C LEU A 133 -31.78 -22.23 9.11
N LYS A 134 -31.51 -21.76 7.89
CA LYS A 134 -32.33 -22.07 6.72
C LYS A 134 -32.27 -23.55 6.36
N LEU A 135 -31.12 -24.20 6.56
CA LEU A 135 -30.94 -25.62 6.31
C LEU A 135 -31.64 -26.50 7.36
N GLU A 136 -31.69 -26.07 8.62
CA GLU A 136 -32.43 -26.78 9.68
C GLU A 136 -33.95 -26.63 9.52
N GLU A 137 -34.45 -25.43 9.17
CA GLU A 137 -35.89 -25.22 8.93
C GLU A 137 -36.42 -26.02 7.73
N THR A 138 -35.64 -26.15 6.66
CA THR A 138 -36.05 -26.98 5.51
C THR A 138 -36.10 -28.45 5.87
N ASN A 139 -35.14 -28.92 6.65
CA ASN A 139 -35.08 -30.32 7.07
C ASN A 139 -36.24 -30.67 8.05
N GLU A 140 -36.57 -29.79 9.00
CA GLU A 140 -37.73 -29.99 9.88
C GLU A 140 -39.06 -30.01 9.12
N LYS A 141 -39.25 -29.10 8.15
CA LYS A 141 -40.47 -29.07 7.32
C LYS A 141 -40.59 -30.33 6.48
N GLU A 142 -39.49 -30.81 5.91
CA GLU A 142 -39.48 -32.02 5.08
C GLU A 142 -39.77 -33.29 5.90
N VAL A 143 -39.22 -33.40 7.12
CA VAL A 143 -39.52 -34.50 8.05
C VAL A 143 -40.99 -34.48 8.49
N ARG A 144 -41.54 -33.30 8.81
CA ARG A 144 -42.96 -33.16 9.18
C ARG A 144 -43.88 -33.54 8.01
N LEU A 145 -43.56 -33.10 6.79
CA LEU A 145 -44.32 -33.44 5.59
C LEU A 145 -44.30 -34.95 5.32
N LYS A 146 -43.13 -35.59 5.49
CA LYS A 146 -42.98 -37.05 5.34
C LYS A 146 -43.82 -37.82 6.35
N ASN A 147 -43.84 -37.39 7.62
CA ASN A 147 -44.68 -38.01 8.65
C ASN A 147 -46.18 -37.86 8.36
N ILE A 148 -46.62 -36.68 7.88
CA ILE A 148 -48.01 -36.47 7.49
C ILE A 148 -48.37 -37.38 6.29
N LYS A 149 -47.49 -37.45 5.28
CA LYS A 149 -47.70 -38.31 4.11
C LYS A 149 -47.79 -39.79 4.47
N ASN A 150 -46.93 -40.26 5.38
CA ASN A 150 -46.98 -41.65 5.86
C ASN A 150 -48.29 -41.95 6.59
N ARG A 151 -48.74 -41.05 7.48
CA ARG A 151 -50.03 -41.22 8.17
C ARG A 151 -51.21 -41.24 7.20
N LEU A 152 -51.19 -40.40 6.16
CA LEU A 152 -52.23 -40.40 5.13
C LEU A 152 -52.24 -41.69 4.30
N ARG A 153 -51.06 -42.30 4.04
CA ARG A 153 -50.94 -43.64 3.42
C ARG A 153 -51.49 -44.74 4.33
N GLU A 154 -51.13 -44.73 5.61
CA GLU A 154 -51.65 -45.70 6.59
C GLU A 154 -53.16 -45.63 6.74
N MET A 155 -53.74 -44.43 6.63
CA MET A 155 -55.19 -44.21 6.61
C MET A 155 -55.83 -44.47 5.23
N GLY A 156 -55.06 -44.90 4.22
CA GLY A 156 -55.55 -45.23 2.88
C GLY A 156 -56.06 -44.05 2.06
N MET A 157 -55.79 -42.81 2.48
CA MET A 157 -56.26 -41.59 1.80
C MET A 157 -55.45 -41.28 0.54
N ILE A 158 -54.22 -41.77 0.47
CA ILE A 158 -53.30 -41.62 -0.66
C ILE A 158 -52.50 -42.92 -0.84
N GLN A 159 -52.03 -43.22 -2.05
CA GLN A 159 -51.20 -44.40 -2.35
C GLN A 159 -49.70 -44.13 -2.29
#